data_AF-A0A6T7XVZ7-F1
#
_entry.id   AF-A0A6T7XVZ7-F1
#
_cell.length_a   1.000
_cell.length_b   1.000
_cell.length_c   1.000
_cell.angle_alpha   90.00
_cell.angle_beta   90.00
_cell.angle_gamma   90.00
#
_symmetry.space_group_name_H-M   'P 1'
#
loop_
_entity.id
_entity.type
_entity.pdbx_description
1 polymer ?
#
loop_
_entity_poly.entity_id
_entity_poly.type
_entity_poly.pdbx_seq_one_letter_code
_entity_poly.pdbx_strand_id
1 'polypeptide(L)'
;MTKMAGSAKLAFLWLIVFPSKCVLLATVIGGPIAASEDVDFLDGFLYLLQVLTGAAVPLTSWAGPSGTGGVILSNIVAIARQIILAYHIGISAGPLLEPLLDVDVPPFLRGCMEGKLLVARTAGEVSKKFGVFFVLVGMVCTFVAAVLGGLLAAAEGWSYEEGFVMALGAVTSANTVLPSTPATLATGGGVFFGLIIGLVASAILGIVIALASVPLLGFDLTWNDTPVARAPGVLSKEQRERVAAAATKEVHSGEKAVELEVVESM
;
A
#
# COMPACT_ATOMS: atom_id res chain seq x y z
N MET A 1 4.64 -7.71 -29.94
CA MET A 1 4.66 -6.24 -29.67
C MET A 1 3.92 -5.84 -28.38
N THR A 2 2.95 -6.60 -27.89
CA THR A 2 2.18 -6.28 -26.66
C THR A 2 3.00 -6.34 -25.36
N LYS A 3 3.99 -7.22 -25.25
CA LYS A 3 4.83 -7.36 -24.03
C LYS A 3 5.63 -6.11 -23.66
N MET A 4 6.17 -5.36 -24.64
CA MET A 4 6.93 -4.12 -24.35
C MET A 4 6.05 -2.99 -23.80
N ALA A 5 4.76 -2.96 -24.18
CA ALA A 5 3.84 -1.94 -23.70
C ALA A 5 3.51 -2.11 -22.20
N GLY A 6 3.53 -3.35 -21.68
CA GLY A 6 3.32 -3.63 -20.25
C GLY A 6 4.48 -3.13 -19.37
N SER A 7 5.72 -3.46 -19.76
CA SER A 7 6.92 -3.06 -19.00
C SER A 7 7.10 -1.53 -18.94
N ALA A 8 6.82 -0.81 -20.04
CA ALA A 8 6.91 0.65 -20.06
C ALA A 8 5.89 1.31 -19.11
N LYS A 9 4.69 0.74 -18.99
CA LYS A 9 3.65 1.25 -18.07
C LYS A 9 3.98 0.98 -16.61
N LEU A 10 4.53 -0.20 -16.31
CA LEU A 10 5.05 -0.51 -14.98
C LEU A 10 6.19 0.44 -14.59
N ALA A 11 7.13 0.67 -15.52
CA ALA A 11 8.20 1.65 -15.32
C ALA A 11 7.62 3.05 -15.09
N PHE A 12 6.64 3.49 -15.86
CA PHE A 12 5.98 4.79 -15.64
C PHE A 12 5.29 4.88 -14.26
N LEU A 13 4.58 3.83 -13.85
CA LEU A 13 3.92 3.77 -12.54
C LEU A 13 4.93 3.93 -11.39
N TRP A 14 6.05 3.19 -11.46
CA TRP A 14 7.04 3.15 -10.38
C TRP A 14 8.05 4.31 -10.41
N LEU A 15 8.41 4.80 -11.60
CA LEU A 15 9.43 5.85 -11.76
C LEU A 15 8.84 7.26 -11.78
N ILE A 16 7.56 7.41 -12.14
CA ILE A 16 6.91 8.72 -12.23
C ILE A 16 5.79 8.83 -11.21
N VAL A 17 4.77 7.97 -11.28
CA VAL A 17 3.55 8.14 -10.47
C VAL A 17 3.83 8.00 -8.96
N PHE A 18 4.58 6.97 -8.55
CA PHE A 18 4.91 6.76 -7.16
C PHE A 18 5.76 7.89 -6.55
N PRO A 19 6.89 8.31 -7.16
CA PRO A 19 7.67 9.45 -6.68
C PRO A 19 6.88 10.75 -6.65
N SER A 20 6.06 11.04 -7.68
CA SER A 20 5.22 12.25 -7.70
C SER A 20 4.23 12.30 -6.53
N LYS A 21 3.63 11.16 -6.16
CA LYS A 21 2.74 11.09 -4.97
C LYS A 21 3.52 11.33 -3.67
N CYS A 22 4.72 10.78 -3.55
CA CYS A 22 5.59 11.00 -2.40
C CYS A 22 5.96 12.48 -2.27
N VAL A 23 6.38 13.12 -3.37
CA VAL A 23 6.69 14.55 -3.39
C VAL A 23 5.47 15.39 -3.03
N LEU A 24 4.31 15.12 -3.63
CA LEU A 24 3.09 15.87 -3.35
C LEU A 24 2.68 15.76 -1.88
N LEU A 25 2.73 14.55 -1.31
CA LEU A 25 2.39 14.35 0.10
C LEU A 25 3.41 14.99 1.04
N ALA A 26 4.71 14.90 0.72
CA ALA A 26 5.77 15.59 1.46
C ALA A 26 5.61 17.10 1.41
N THR A 27 5.19 17.69 0.29
CA THR A 27 4.91 19.14 0.21
C THR A 27 3.74 19.54 1.10
N VAL A 28 2.67 18.75 1.14
CA VAL A 28 1.47 19.05 1.93
C VAL A 28 1.74 18.92 3.44
N ILE A 29 2.47 17.89 3.86
CA ILE A 29 2.67 17.59 5.29
C ILE A 29 3.99 18.18 5.83
N GLY A 30 4.91 18.55 4.94
CA GLY A 30 6.22 19.13 5.28
C GLY A 30 6.12 20.45 6.04
N GLY A 31 5.12 21.27 5.70
CA GLY A 31 4.83 22.52 6.42
C GLY A 31 4.36 22.28 7.86
N PRO A 32 3.31 21.48 8.07
CA PRO A 32 2.87 21.12 9.42
C PRO A 32 3.96 20.54 10.32
N ILE A 33 4.80 19.63 9.80
CA ILE A 33 5.88 19.05 10.61
C ILE A 33 6.98 20.08 10.92
N ALA A 34 7.35 20.91 9.93
CA ALA A 34 8.33 21.97 10.11
C ALA A 34 7.86 22.99 11.16
N ALA A 35 6.58 23.38 11.09
CA ALA A 35 5.97 24.28 12.07
C ALA A 35 5.88 23.66 13.47
N SER A 36 5.63 22.35 13.60
CA SER A 36 5.56 21.69 14.91
C SER A 36 6.90 21.54 15.62
N GLU A 37 8.00 21.58 14.85
CA GLU A 37 9.36 21.36 15.35
C GLU A 37 10.23 22.63 15.28
N ASP A 38 9.65 23.77 14.87
CA ASP A 38 10.33 25.06 14.68
C ASP A 38 11.58 24.95 13.78
N VAL A 39 11.43 24.22 12.66
CA VAL A 39 12.49 24.04 11.66
C VAL A 39 12.11 24.63 10.30
N ASP A 40 13.09 24.80 9.42
CA ASP A 40 12.84 25.25 8.06
C ASP A 40 11.96 24.26 7.29
N PHE A 41 11.08 24.80 6.43
CA PHE A 41 10.20 23.99 5.58
C PHE A 41 10.97 22.96 4.76
N LEU A 42 12.16 23.31 4.28
CA LEU A 42 12.99 22.42 3.46
C LEU A 42 13.39 21.16 4.23
N ASP A 43 13.73 21.28 5.51
CA ASP A 43 14.09 20.14 6.35
C ASP A 43 12.88 19.25 6.64
N GLY A 44 11.74 19.85 6.97
CA GLY A 44 10.48 19.11 7.12
C GLY A 44 10.08 18.37 5.85
N PHE A 45 10.19 19.02 4.69
CA PHE A 45 9.92 18.43 3.38
C PHE A 45 10.85 17.26 3.05
N LEU A 46 12.18 17.45 3.16
CA LEU A 46 13.17 16.44 2.84
C LEU A 46 13.09 15.24 3.79
N TYR A 47 12.84 15.49 5.07
CA TYR A 47 12.58 14.44 6.06
C TYR A 47 11.35 13.61 5.68
N LEU A 48 10.21 14.24 5.36
CA LEU A 48 9.02 13.49 4.97
C LEU A 48 9.20 12.75 3.65
N LEU A 49 9.93 13.33 2.70
CA LEU A 49 10.26 12.66 1.45
C LEU A 49 11.11 11.41 1.70
N GLN A 50 12.07 11.47 2.63
CA GLN A 50 12.84 10.31 3.07
C GLN A 50 11.94 9.27 3.72
N VAL A 51 11.05 9.66 4.65
CA VAL A 51 10.10 8.75 5.29
C VAL A 51 9.21 8.07 4.26
N LEU A 52 8.66 8.81 3.29
CA LEU A 52 7.73 8.34 2.25
C LEU A 52 8.39 7.42 1.21
N THR A 53 9.63 7.71 0.84
CA THR A 53 10.38 6.88 -0.10
C THR A 53 11.04 5.68 0.59
N GLY A 54 11.20 5.73 1.91
CA GLY A 54 11.99 4.75 2.65
C GLY A 54 13.48 4.83 2.30
N ALA A 55 13.97 6.01 1.90
CA ALA A 55 15.36 6.18 1.53
C ALA A 55 16.27 5.88 2.74
N ALA A 56 17.25 5.00 2.53
CA ALA A 56 18.25 4.67 3.55
C ALA A 56 19.28 5.79 3.75
N VAL A 57 19.48 6.62 2.73
CA VAL A 57 20.37 7.79 2.80
C VAL A 57 19.57 8.98 3.31
N PRO A 58 20.05 9.68 4.36
CA PRO A 58 19.37 10.86 4.88
C PRO A 58 19.34 11.97 3.83
N LEU A 59 18.17 12.58 3.63
CA LEU A 59 17.98 13.67 2.65
C LEU A 59 18.19 15.06 3.26
N THR A 60 18.19 15.16 4.59
CA THR A 60 18.47 16.37 5.37
C THR A 60 19.44 16.05 6.52
N SER A 61 20.13 17.07 7.04
CA SER A 61 20.91 16.99 8.28
C SER A 61 20.06 17.02 9.54
N TRP A 62 18.78 17.39 9.44
CA TRP A 62 17.86 17.34 10.57
C TRP A 62 17.62 15.90 10.99
N ALA A 63 17.82 15.60 12.26
CA ALA A 63 17.69 14.25 12.82
C ALA A 63 16.25 13.71 12.78
N GLY A 64 15.27 14.57 12.48
CA GLY A 64 13.85 14.27 12.52
C GLY A 64 13.17 14.89 13.74
N PRO A 65 11.84 14.68 13.86
CA PRO A 65 11.04 15.29 14.90
C PRO A 65 11.45 14.78 16.29
N SER A 66 11.56 15.72 17.21
CA SER A 66 11.88 15.49 18.61
C SER A 66 10.67 15.75 19.52
N GLY A 67 9.75 16.61 19.08
CA GLY A 67 8.51 16.90 19.75
C GLY A 67 7.44 15.82 19.50
N THR A 68 6.56 15.65 20.49
CA THR A 68 5.43 14.69 20.40
C THR A 68 4.58 14.92 19.15
N GLY A 69 4.33 16.19 18.79
CA GLY A 69 3.54 16.57 17.61
C GLY A 69 4.17 16.09 16.31
N GLY A 70 5.46 16.39 16.08
CA GLY A 70 6.16 15.96 14.87
C GLY A 70 6.31 14.44 14.80
N VAL A 71 6.53 13.77 15.93
CA VAL A 71 6.61 12.30 16.00
C VAL A 71 5.28 11.65 15.61
N ILE A 72 4.14 12.16 16.11
CA ILE A 72 2.81 11.66 15.73
C ILE A 72 2.58 11.87 14.24
N LEU A 73 2.86 13.07 13.70
CA LEU A 73 2.72 13.37 12.28
C LEU A 73 3.58 12.44 11.42
N SER A 74 4.83 12.21 11.82
CA SER A 74 5.75 11.31 11.12
C SER A 74 5.24 9.87 11.06
N ASN A 75 4.66 9.37 12.15
CA ASN A 75 4.06 8.03 12.17
C ASN A 75 2.81 7.93 11.28
N ILE A 76 1.96 8.96 11.26
CA ILE A 76 0.80 9.02 10.34
C ILE A 76 1.29 8.98 8.87
N VAL A 77 2.35 9.70 8.54
CA VAL A 77 2.96 9.68 7.20
C VAL A 77 3.54 8.32 6.85
N ALA A 78 4.17 7.62 7.81
CA ALA A 78 4.68 6.28 7.59
C ALA A 78 3.56 5.25 7.31
N ILE A 79 2.41 5.35 7.99
CA ILE A 79 1.22 4.56 7.67
C ILE A 79 0.75 4.88 6.25
N ALA A 80 0.66 6.17 5.89
CA ALA A 80 0.28 6.59 4.55
C ALA A 80 1.25 6.03 3.48
N ARG A 81 2.56 6.02 3.75
CA ARG A 81 3.57 5.36 2.90
C ARG A 81 3.24 3.89 2.69
N GLN A 82 3.05 3.12 3.76
CA GLN A 82 2.80 1.69 3.65
C GLN A 82 1.59 1.41 2.75
N ILE A 83 0.55 2.22 2.88
CA ILE A 83 -0.68 2.08 2.11
C ILE A 83 -0.48 2.48 0.65
N ILE A 84 0.23 3.59 0.38
CA ILE A 84 0.60 3.99 -0.98
C ILE A 84 1.44 2.88 -1.62
N LEU A 85 2.43 2.34 -0.91
CA LEU A 85 3.28 1.27 -1.42
C LEU A 85 2.46 0.01 -1.72
N ALA A 86 1.63 -0.45 -0.77
CA ALA A 86 0.78 -1.62 -0.94
C ALA A 86 -0.18 -1.48 -2.14
N TYR A 87 -0.72 -0.28 -2.37
CA TYR A 87 -1.54 0.03 -3.55
C TYR A 87 -0.76 -0.12 -4.86
N HIS A 88 0.47 0.41 -4.94
CA HIS A 88 1.28 0.28 -6.15
C HIS A 88 1.76 -1.15 -6.37
N ILE A 89 2.08 -1.89 -5.31
CA ILE A 89 2.35 -3.33 -5.37
C ILE A 89 1.12 -4.05 -5.92
N GLY A 90 -0.09 -3.79 -5.40
CA GLY A 90 -1.30 -4.45 -5.88
C GLY A 90 -1.60 -4.22 -7.35
N ILE A 91 -1.44 -2.98 -7.83
CA ILE A 91 -1.65 -2.65 -9.25
C ILE A 91 -0.59 -3.27 -10.16
N SER A 92 0.65 -3.42 -9.67
CA SER A 92 1.75 -3.97 -10.47
C SER A 92 1.89 -5.49 -10.36
N ALA A 93 1.39 -6.10 -9.29
CA ALA A 93 1.51 -7.54 -9.04
C ALA A 93 0.80 -8.35 -10.11
N GLY A 94 -0.44 -7.99 -10.47
CA GLY A 94 -1.17 -8.75 -11.47
C GLY A 94 -0.47 -8.77 -12.85
N PRO A 95 -0.07 -7.62 -13.44
CA PRO A 95 0.66 -7.62 -14.72
C PRO A 95 2.03 -8.33 -14.64
N LEU A 96 2.67 -8.35 -13.47
CA LEU A 96 3.92 -9.07 -13.25
C LEU A 96 3.73 -10.59 -13.12
N LEU A 97 2.60 -11.02 -12.55
CA LEU A 97 2.26 -12.43 -12.37
C LEU A 97 1.64 -13.04 -13.63
N GLU A 98 1.04 -12.25 -14.51
CA GLU A 98 0.40 -12.72 -15.75
C GLU A 98 1.30 -13.66 -16.58
N PRO A 99 2.59 -13.36 -16.86
CA PRO A 99 3.45 -14.28 -17.61
C PRO A 99 3.83 -15.55 -16.84
N LEU A 100 3.77 -15.53 -15.51
CA LEU A 100 4.05 -16.69 -14.65
C LEU A 100 2.82 -17.61 -14.53
N LEU A 101 1.62 -17.04 -14.64
CA LEU A 101 0.36 -17.77 -14.68
C LEU A 101 0.07 -18.36 -16.07
N ASP A 102 0.69 -17.82 -17.12
CA ASP A 102 0.63 -18.30 -18.51
C ASP A 102 1.54 -19.53 -18.76
N VAL A 103 2.18 -20.06 -17.71
CA VAL A 103 2.94 -21.32 -17.77
C VAL A 103 1.94 -22.47 -17.76
N ASP A 104 1.74 -23.09 -18.93
CA ASP A 104 0.91 -24.28 -19.22
C ASP A 104 0.25 -24.88 -17.97
N VAL A 105 -0.86 -24.28 -17.55
CA VAL A 105 -1.67 -24.82 -16.46
C VAL A 105 -2.04 -26.25 -16.87
N PRO A 106 -1.67 -27.27 -16.07
CA PRO A 106 -1.93 -28.65 -16.41
C PRO A 106 -3.41 -28.84 -16.77
N PRO A 107 -3.74 -29.66 -17.80
CA PRO A 107 -5.12 -29.81 -18.28
C PRO A 107 -6.14 -30.14 -17.18
N PHE A 108 -5.71 -30.81 -16.10
CA PHE A 108 -6.56 -31.16 -14.97
C PHE A 108 -6.96 -29.97 -14.06
N LEU A 109 -6.20 -28.87 -14.07
CA LEU A 109 -6.55 -27.62 -13.37
C LEU A 109 -7.31 -26.65 -14.26
N ARG A 110 -7.25 -26.81 -15.59
CA ARG A 110 -7.89 -25.92 -16.55
C ARG A 110 -9.41 -25.88 -16.39
N GLY A 111 -10.05 -27.03 -16.16
CA GLY A 111 -11.49 -27.12 -15.90
C GLY A 111 -11.95 -26.55 -14.53
N CYS A 112 -11.02 -26.32 -13.59
CA CYS A 112 -11.33 -25.66 -12.31
C CYS A 112 -11.20 -24.13 -12.37
N MET A 113 -10.47 -23.60 -13.37
CA MET A 113 -10.21 -22.15 -13.53
C MET A 113 -10.95 -21.53 -14.72
N GLU A 114 -11.55 -22.34 -15.61
CA GLU A 114 -12.46 -21.87 -16.65
C GLU A 114 -13.75 -21.31 -16.02
N GLY A 115 -13.84 -19.99 -15.93
CA GLY A 115 -15.10 -19.27 -15.66
C GLY A 115 -15.23 -18.60 -14.31
N LYS A 116 -14.27 -18.78 -13.38
CA LYS A 116 -14.23 -18.02 -12.12
C LYS A 116 -12.84 -17.43 -11.95
N LEU A 117 -12.70 -16.14 -12.26
CA LEU A 117 -11.60 -15.34 -11.71
C LEU A 117 -11.50 -15.67 -10.21
N LEU A 118 -10.31 -16.10 -9.76
CA LEU A 118 -10.04 -16.47 -8.36
C LEU A 118 -10.35 -15.35 -7.36
N VAL A 119 -10.60 -14.13 -7.86
CA VAL A 119 -10.91 -12.94 -7.08
C VAL A 119 -12.18 -12.30 -7.64
N ALA A 120 -13.21 -12.17 -6.80
CA ALA A 120 -14.45 -11.47 -7.15
C ALA A 120 -14.14 -10.02 -7.55
N ARG A 121 -14.58 -9.61 -8.75
CA ARG A 121 -14.42 -8.25 -9.27
C ARG A 121 -15.15 -7.25 -8.37
N THR A 122 -14.41 -6.49 -7.57
CA THR A 122 -14.98 -5.37 -6.80
C THR A 122 -14.98 -4.08 -7.61
N ALA A 123 -15.76 -4.02 -8.69
CA ALA A 123 -15.98 -2.79 -9.44
C ALA A 123 -17.13 -2.00 -8.80
N GLY A 124 -16.84 -1.04 -7.92
CA GLY A 124 -17.86 -0.09 -7.42
C GLY A 124 -17.60 0.51 -6.04
N GLU A 125 -16.95 -0.23 -5.13
CA GLU A 125 -16.76 0.21 -3.73
C GLU A 125 -15.29 0.32 -3.31
N VAL A 126 -14.37 0.34 -4.28
CA VAL A 126 -12.92 0.30 -4.01
C VAL A 126 -12.50 1.43 -3.09
N SER A 127 -12.95 2.66 -3.32
CA SER A 127 -12.60 3.81 -2.46
C SER A 127 -13.10 3.65 -1.02
N LYS A 128 -14.32 3.15 -0.82
CA LYS A 128 -14.88 2.88 0.52
C LYS A 128 -14.12 1.76 1.22
N LYS A 129 -13.86 0.65 0.52
CA LYS A 129 -13.11 -0.50 1.06
C LYS A 129 -11.67 -0.12 1.39
N PHE A 130 -11.05 0.70 0.55
CA PHE A 130 -9.71 1.23 0.78
C PHE A 130 -9.67 2.21 1.96
N GLY A 131 -10.69 3.07 2.10
CA GLY A 131 -10.84 3.95 3.27
C GLY A 131 -11.01 3.18 4.58
N VAL A 132 -11.89 2.17 4.60
CA VAL A 132 -12.07 1.28 5.77
C VAL A 132 -10.79 0.53 6.07
N PHE A 133 -10.10 0.03 5.05
CA PHE A 133 -8.80 -0.62 5.19
C PHE A 133 -7.76 0.31 5.80
N PHE A 134 -7.66 1.56 5.34
CA PHE A 134 -6.74 2.56 5.88
C PHE A 134 -6.93 2.75 7.39
N VAL A 135 -8.19 2.94 7.82
CA VAL A 135 -8.53 3.12 9.24
C VAL A 135 -8.21 1.86 10.03
N LEU A 136 -8.55 0.67 9.51
CA LEU A 136 -8.29 -0.59 10.16
C LEU A 136 -6.79 -0.85 10.37
N VAL A 137 -5.97 -0.60 9.36
CA VAL A 137 -4.51 -0.74 9.48
C VAL A 137 -3.96 0.19 10.55
N GLY A 138 -4.36 1.47 10.55
CA GLY A 138 -3.98 2.40 11.60
C GLY A 138 -4.33 1.89 13.00
N MET A 139 -5.57 1.43 13.20
CA MET A 139 -6.02 0.89 14.49
C MET A 139 -5.23 -0.35 14.92
N VAL A 140 -4.98 -1.29 14.00
CA VAL A 140 -4.21 -2.51 14.30
C VAL A 140 -2.76 -2.17 14.66
N CYS A 141 -2.12 -1.29 13.89
CA CYS A 141 -0.75 -0.85 14.17
C CYS A 141 -0.64 -0.17 15.54
N THR A 142 -1.58 0.73 15.85
CA THR A 142 -1.63 1.40 17.16
C THR A 142 -1.88 0.41 18.30
N PHE A 143 -2.81 -0.53 18.14
CA PHE A 143 -3.10 -1.53 19.17
C PHE A 143 -1.90 -2.44 19.43
N VAL A 144 -1.26 -2.95 18.38
CA VAL A 144 -0.06 -3.80 18.49
C VAL A 144 1.10 -3.04 19.12
N ALA A 145 1.31 -1.78 18.71
CA ALA A 145 2.33 -0.93 19.31
C ALA A 145 2.06 -0.65 20.79
N ALA A 146 0.80 -0.45 21.20
CA ALA A 146 0.43 -0.26 22.60
C ALA A 146 0.79 -1.50 23.45
N VAL A 147 0.44 -2.69 22.97
CA VAL A 147 0.71 -3.94 23.70
C VAL A 147 2.21 -4.26 23.73
N LEU A 148 2.85 -4.34 22.57
CA LEU A 148 4.26 -4.73 22.49
C LEU A 148 5.20 -3.65 23.00
N GLY A 149 4.87 -2.37 22.79
CA GLY A 149 5.62 -1.24 23.31
C GLY A 149 5.58 -1.16 24.83
N GLY A 150 4.44 -1.47 25.46
CA GLY A 150 4.36 -1.60 26.91
C GLY A 150 5.23 -2.72 27.48
N LEU A 151 5.26 -3.89 26.81
CA LEU A 151 6.13 -5.00 27.19
C LEU A 151 7.62 -4.64 27.02
N LEU A 152 7.98 -3.97 25.92
CA LEU A 152 9.33 -3.48 25.68
C LEU A 152 9.77 -2.47 26.74
N ALA A 153 8.91 -1.49 27.06
CA ALA A 153 9.17 -0.49 28.08
C ALA A 153 9.42 -1.14 29.44
N ALA A 154 8.60 -2.13 29.82
CA ALA A 154 8.78 -2.87 31.07
C ALA A 154 10.10 -3.68 31.09
N ALA A 155 10.52 -4.24 29.95
CA ALA A 155 11.76 -5.01 29.86
C ALA A 155 13.02 -4.14 29.94
N GLU A 156 12.99 -2.96 29.33
CA GLU A 156 14.13 -2.01 29.32
C GLU A 156 14.12 -1.04 30.50
N GLY A 157 13.04 -0.99 31.29
CA GLY A 157 12.86 0.01 32.34
C GLY A 157 12.63 1.42 31.81
N TRP A 158 12.07 1.53 30.60
CA TRP A 158 11.72 2.80 29.97
C TRP A 158 10.33 3.28 30.39
N SER A 159 10.02 4.52 30.05
CA SER A 159 8.64 4.98 30.09
C SER A 159 7.80 4.24 29.04
N TYR A 160 6.49 4.11 29.31
CA TYR A 160 5.57 3.49 28.37
C TYR A 160 5.55 4.22 27.01
N GLU A 161 5.71 5.54 27.01
CA GLU A 161 5.74 6.37 25.79
C GLU A 161 6.90 5.98 24.87
N GLU A 162 8.10 5.79 25.42
CA GLU A 162 9.29 5.39 24.66
C GLU A 162 9.12 4.02 24.01
N GLY A 163 8.64 3.04 24.78
CA GLY A 163 8.36 1.70 24.24
C GLY A 163 7.25 1.73 23.18
N PHE A 164 6.18 2.50 23.41
CA PHE A 164 5.07 2.66 22.46
C PHE A 164 5.54 3.29 21.14
N VAL A 165 6.26 4.40 21.19
CA VAL A 165 6.74 5.10 19.98
C VAL A 165 7.71 4.23 19.20
N MET A 166 8.64 3.54 19.87
CA MET A 166 9.57 2.62 19.20
C MET A 166 8.81 1.46 18.53
N ALA A 167 7.86 0.83 19.22
CA ALA A 167 7.07 -0.25 18.64
C ALA A 167 6.21 0.22 17.47
N LEU A 168 5.60 1.41 17.59
CA LEU A 168 4.81 2.02 16.52
C LEU A 168 5.69 2.33 15.30
N GLY A 169 6.87 2.89 15.51
CA GLY A 169 7.84 3.18 14.46
C GLY A 169 8.29 1.93 13.72
N ALA A 170 8.47 0.81 14.43
CA ALA A 170 8.80 -0.48 13.83
C ALA A 170 7.63 -1.06 13.01
N VAL A 171 6.43 -1.12 13.60
CA VAL A 171 5.23 -1.69 12.94
C VAL A 171 4.81 -0.88 11.70
N THR A 172 4.98 0.45 11.75
CA THR A 172 4.69 1.35 10.63
C THR A 172 5.89 1.55 9.69
N SER A 173 7.04 0.94 9.99
CA SER A 173 8.29 1.13 9.25
C SER A 173 8.73 2.61 9.12
N ALA A 174 8.34 3.44 10.09
CA ALA A 174 8.73 4.85 10.19
C ALA A 174 10.16 5.00 10.70
N ASN A 175 10.68 4.02 11.46
CA ASN A 175 11.93 4.10 12.21
C ASN A 175 12.02 5.35 13.11
N THR A 176 10.87 5.84 13.60
CA THR A 176 10.78 6.94 14.54
C THR A 176 11.08 6.44 15.95
N VAL A 177 11.94 7.15 16.65
CA VAL A 177 12.26 6.93 18.07
C VAL A 177 12.20 8.27 18.79
N LEU A 178 11.80 8.29 20.06
CA LEU A 178 11.89 9.51 20.84
C LEU A 178 13.36 9.84 21.11
N PRO A 179 13.74 11.13 21.21
CA PRO A 179 15.13 11.53 21.47
C PRO A 179 15.72 10.96 22.76
N SER A 180 14.87 10.71 23.76
CA SER A 180 15.29 10.13 25.04
C SER A 180 15.52 8.62 24.97
N THR A 181 15.01 7.95 23.94
CA THR A 181 15.12 6.50 23.81
C THR A 181 16.53 6.12 23.36
N PRO A 182 17.25 5.26 24.10
CA PRO A 182 18.57 4.79 23.69
C PRO A 182 18.54 4.14 22.31
N ALA A 183 19.56 4.41 21.49
CA ALA A 183 19.66 3.85 20.14
C ALA A 183 19.81 2.32 20.11
N THR A 184 20.20 1.72 21.25
CA THR A 184 20.39 0.27 21.39
C THR A 184 19.67 -0.25 22.63
N LEU A 185 19.09 -1.44 22.50
CA LEU A 185 18.46 -2.18 23.59
C LEU A 185 19.55 -2.66 24.56
N ALA A 186 19.43 -2.29 25.83
CA ALA A 186 20.46 -2.55 26.84
C ALA A 186 20.27 -3.90 27.54
N THR A 187 19.05 -4.41 27.59
CA THR A 187 18.71 -5.62 28.33
C THR A 187 18.47 -6.81 27.40
N GLY A 188 18.74 -8.02 27.88
CA GLY A 188 18.40 -9.24 27.13
C GLY A 188 16.89 -9.37 26.87
N GLY A 189 16.06 -8.90 27.80
CA GLY A 189 14.61 -8.86 27.66
C GLY A 189 14.16 -7.91 26.54
N GLY A 190 14.73 -6.71 26.49
CA GLY A 190 14.42 -5.77 25.41
C GLY A 190 14.89 -6.26 24.06
N VAL A 191 16.07 -6.89 23.95
CA VAL A 191 16.51 -7.55 22.70
C VAL A 191 15.50 -8.60 22.22
N PHE A 192 15.00 -9.43 23.13
CA PHE A 192 13.97 -10.43 22.81
C PHE A 192 12.66 -9.78 22.33
N PHE A 193 12.13 -8.80 23.07
CA PHE A 193 10.90 -8.11 22.66
C PHE A 193 11.06 -7.27 21.40
N GLY A 194 12.22 -6.66 21.18
CA GLY A 194 12.58 -5.97 19.94
C GLY A 194 12.56 -6.90 18.73
N LEU A 195 13.07 -8.13 18.87
CA LEU A 195 12.96 -9.16 17.84
C LEU A 195 11.49 -9.53 17.56
N ILE A 196 10.68 -9.74 18.61
CA ILE A 196 9.25 -10.05 18.45
C ILE A 196 8.52 -8.91 17.74
N ILE A 197 8.79 -7.65 18.11
CA ILE A 197 8.23 -6.47 17.45
C ILE A 197 8.60 -6.46 15.97
N GLY A 198 9.87 -6.71 15.62
CA GLY A 198 10.33 -6.77 14.23
C GLY A 198 9.64 -7.87 13.41
N LEU A 199 9.46 -9.06 14.00
CA LEU A 199 8.75 -10.18 13.37
C LEU A 199 7.27 -9.85 13.14
N VAL A 200 6.60 -9.31 14.16
CA VAL A 200 5.18 -8.92 14.08
C VAL A 200 4.99 -7.78 13.08
N ALA A 201 5.87 -6.77 13.09
CA ALA A 201 5.86 -5.68 12.11
C ALA A 201 5.96 -6.19 10.67
N SER A 202 6.88 -7.13 10.42
CA SER A 202 7.05 -7.75 9.10
C SER A 202 5.80 -8.55 8.67
N ALA A 203 5.19 -9.29 9.60
CA ALA A 203 3.97 -10.05 9.36
C ALA A 203 2.77 -9.12 9.05
N ILE A 204 2.59 -8.04 9.84
CA ILE A 204 1.55 -7.04 9.62
C ILE A 204 1.75 -6.38 8.25
N LEU A 205 2.97 -5.98 7.89
CA LEU A 205 3.26 -5.40 6.58
C LEU A 205 2.89 -6.38 5.45
N GLY A 206 3.21 -7.67 5.59
CA GLY A 206 2.83 -8.71 4.64
C GLY A 206 1.31 -8.86 4.50
N ILE A 207 0.58 -8.88 5.61
CA ILE A 207 -0.89 -8.94 5.64
C ILE A 207 -1.51 -7.68 5.03
N VAL A 208 -0.97 -6.51 5.35
CA VAL A 208 -1.41 -5.23 4.78
C VAL A 208 -1.24 -5.24 3.27
N ILE A 209 -0.08 -5.67 2.78
CA ILE A 209 0.17 -5.82 1.34
C ILE A 209 -0.81 -6.82 0.75
N ALA A 210 -1.00 -7.99 1.36
CA ALA A 210 -1.92 -9.01 0.85
C ALA A 210 -3.37 -8.49 0.79
N LEU A 211 -3.90 -7.91 1.86
CA LEU A 211 -5.27 -7.40 1.92
C LEU A 211 -5.50 -6.18 1.03
N ALA A 212 -4.49 -5.32 0.86
CA ALA A 212 -4.59 -4.20 -0.07
C ALA A 212 -4.46 -4.64 -1.52
N SER A 213 -3.54 -5.59 -1.80
CA SER A 213 -3.24 -6.02 -3.16
C SER A 213 -4.23 -7.03 -3.71
N VAL A 214 -4.73 -7.97 -2.92
CA VAL A 214 -5.60 -9.05 -3.40
C VAL A 214 -6.91 -8.53 -4.01
N PRO A 215 -7.65 -7.59 -3.40
CA PRO A 215 -8.81 -6.99 -4.06
C PRO A 215 -8.42 -6.20 -5.32
N LEU A 216 -7.19 -5.67 -5.38
CA LEU A 216 -6.66 -5.01 -6.56
C LEU A 216 -6.24 -5.99 -7.67
N LEU A 217 -5.92 -7.25 -7.34
CA LEU A 217 -5.72 -8.33 -8.32
C LEU A 217 -7.01 -8.69 -9.06
N GLY A 218 -8.18 -8.33 -8.50
CA GLY A 218 -9.48 -8.42 -9.15
C GLY A 218 -9.79 -7.27 -10.12
N PHE A 219 -8.92 -6.27 -10.26
CA PHE A 219 -8.96 -5.40 -11.44
C PHE A 219 -8.54 -6.23 -12.63
N ASP A 220 -9.41 -6.31 -13.62
CA ASP A 220 -9.15 -7.01 -14.87
C ASP A 220 -7.79 -6.56 -15.43
N LEU A 221 -6.87 -7.53 -15.56
CA LEU A 221 -5.55 -7.32 -16.15
C LEU A 221 -5.61 -6.99 -17.64
N THR A 222 -6.80 -7.11 -18.23
CA THR A 222 -7.22 -6.35 -19.39
C THR A 222 -7.20 -4.87 -19.05
N TRP A 223 -6.05 -4.25 -19.35
CA TRP A 223 -5.75 -2.82 -19.24
C TRP A 223 -6.95 -1.88 -19.50
N ASN A 224 -7.81 -2.28 -20.43
CA ASN A 224 -9.10 -1.69 -20.81
C ASN A 224 -10.01 -1.22 -19.66
N ASP A 225 -10.01 -1.88 -18.49
CA ASP A 225 -10.90 -1.54 -17.37
C ASP A 225 -10.23 -0.81 -16.20
N THR A 226 -8.92 -0.55 -16.30
CA THR A 226 -8.22 0.22 -15.27
C THR A 226 -8.66 1.70 -15.30
N PRO A 227 -8.78 2.38 -14.14
CA PRO A 227 -9.02 3.83 -14.08
C PRO A 227 -7.96 4.63 -14.85
N VAL A 228 -6.74 4.09 -14.93
CA VAL A 228 -5.61 4.66 -15.67
C VAL A 228 -5.84 4.57 -17.18
N ALA A 229 -6.41 3.49 -17.70
CA ALA A 229 -6.75 3.39 -19.12
C ALA A 229 -7.96 4.25 -19.50
N ARG A 230 -8.87 4.52 -18.55
CA ARG A 230 -9.97 5.47 -18.75
C ARG A 230 -9.54 6.94 -18.65
N ALA A 231 -8.32 7.22 -18.19
CA ALA A 231 -7.80 8.59 -18.13
C ALA A 231 -7.62 9.16 -19.56
N PRO A 232 -8.10 10.39 -19.81
CA PRO A 232 -8.00 11.00 -21.13
C PRO A 232 -6.52 11.14 -21.54
N GLY A 233 -6.16 10.49 -22.65
CA GLY A 233 -4.81 10.55 -23.24
C GLY A 233 -3.98 9.26 -23.10
N VAL A 234 -4.41 8.29 -22.28
CA VAL A 234 -3.64 7.04 -22.08
C VAL A 234 -3.90 5.98 -23.15
N LEU A 235 -5.13 5.92 -23.69
CA LEU A 235 -5.50 5.02 -24.79
C LEU A 235 -5.58 5.76 -26.13
N SER A 236 -5.11 5.10 -27.20
CA SER A 236 -5.35 5.54 -28.58
C SER A 236 -6.84 5.46 -28.93
N LYS A 237 -7.29 6.17 -29.98
CA LYS A 237 -8.70 6.13 -30.42
C LYS A 237 -9.17 4.71 -30.72
N GLU A 238 -8.38 3.93 -31.46
CA GLU A 238 -8.71 2.54 -31.78
C GLU A 238 -8.83 1.64 -30.55
N GLN A 239 -7.96 1.85 -29.54
CA GLN A 239 -8.06 1.10 -28.29
C GLN A 239 -9.34 1.46 -27.54
N ARG A 240 -9.71 2.74 -27.47
CA ARG A 240 -10.98 3.18 -26.86
C ARG A 240 -12.19 2.58 -27.57
N GLU A 241 -12.18 2.52 -28.90
CA GLU A 241 -13.27 1.92 -29.69
C GLU A 241 -13.40 0.42 -29.43
N ARG A 242 -12.28 -0.31 -29.30
CA ARG A 242 -12.31 -1.74 -28.93
C ARG A 242 -12.83 -1.98 -27.52
N VAL A 243 -12.49 -1.12 -26.56
CA VAL A 243 -13.04 -1.19 -25.19
C VAL A 243 -14.54 -0.92 -25.20
N ALA A 244 -14.97 0.14 -25.90
CA ALA A 244 -16.38 0.47 -26.02
C ALA A 244 -17.17 -0.68 -26.66
N ALA A 245 -16.67 -1.27 -27.76
CA ALA A 245 -17.32 -2.39 -28.43
C ALA A 245 -17.41 -3.67 -27.58
N ALA A 246 -16.38 -3.95 -26.76
CA ALA A 246 -16.41 -5.09 -25.84
C ALA A 246 -17.46 -4.92 -24.74
N ALA A 247 -17.56 -3.71 -24.17
CA ALA A 247 -18.56 -3.39 -23.14
C ALA A 247 -19.99 -3.53 -23.68
N THR A 248 -20.27 -3.07 -24.91
CA THR A 248 -21.61 -3.23 -25.51
C THR A 248 -21.97 -4.70 -25.76
N LYS A 249 -20.97 -5.54 -26.04
CA LYS A 249 -21.19 -6.96 -26.35
C LYS A 249 -21.53 -7.78 -25.10
N GLU A 250 -20.93 -7.45 -23.94
CA GLU A 250 -21.27 -8.09 -22.66
C GLU A 250 -22.69 -7.76 -22.19
N VAL A 251 -23.16 -6.52 -22.41
CA VAL A 251 -24.54 -6.12 -22.05
C VAL A 251 -25.57 -6.97 -22.81
N HIS A 252 -25.40 -7.13 -24.12
CA HIS A 252 -26.32 -7.94 -24.92
C HIS A 252 -26.21 -9.46 -24.69
N SER A 253 -25.05 -9.97 -24.26
CA SER A 253 -24.96 -11.39 -23.87
C SER A 253 -25.62 -11.67 -22.52
N GLY A 254 -25.56 -10.71 -21.59
CA GLY A 254 -26.26 -10.79 -20.31
C GLY A 254 -27.79 -10.78 -20.47
N GLU A 255 -28.33 -9.87 -21.29
CA GLU A 255 -29.78 -9.84 -21.57
C GLU A 255 -30.30 -11.14 -22.18
N LYS A 256 -29.57 -11.73 -23.14
CA LYS A 256 -29.96 -13.01 -23.75
C LYS A 256 -29.88 -14.19 -22.77
N ALA A 257 -28.92 -14.19 -21.85
CA ALA A 257 -28.82 -15.24 -20.85
C ALA A 257 -29.99 -15.18 -19.85
N VAL A 258 -30.39 -13.97 -19.44
CA VAL A 258 -31.56 -13.76 -18.59
C VAL A 258 -32.86 -14.15 -19.30
N GLU A 259 -33.01 -13.83 -20.59
CA GLU A 259 -34.17 -14.28 -21.38
C GLU A 259 -34.27 -15.80 -21.49
N LEU A 260 -33.15 -16.51 -21.70
CA LEU A 260 -33.14 -17.98 -21.78
C LEU A 260 -33.50 -18.64 -20.43
N GLU A 261 -33.03 -18.09 -19.31
CA GLU A 261 -33.34 -18.61 -17.97
C GLU A 261 -34.83 -18.40 -17.59
N VAL A 262 -35.44 -17.30 -18.05
CA VAL A 262 -36.88 -17.05 -17.88
C VAL A 262 -37.73 -18.00 -18.74
N VAL A 263 -37.25 -18.38 -19.94
CA VAL A 263 -37.96 -19.31 -20.81
C VAL A 263 -37.90 -20.76 -20.30
N GLU A 264 -36.80 -21.19 -19.68
CA GLU A 264 -36.68 -22.54 -19.12
C GLU A 264 -37.43 -22.76 -17.80
N SER A 265 -37.88 -21.68 -17.14
CA SER A 265 -38.63 -21.74 -15.87
C SER A 265 -40.16 -21.61 -16.02
N MET A 266 -40.65 -21.45 -17.25
CA MET A 266 -42.08 -21.46 -17.61
C MET A 266 -42.51 -22.78 -18.23
#